data_AF-A0A9D2GAK0-F1
#
_entry.id   AF-A0A9D2GAK0-F1
#
_cell.length_a   1.000
_cell.length_b   1.000
_cell.length_c   1.000
_cell.angle_alpha   90.00
_cell.angle_beta   90.00
_cell.angle_gamma   90.00
#
_symmetry.space_group_name_H-M   'P 1'
#
loop_
_entity.id
_entity.type
_entity.pdbx_description
1 polymer ?
#
loop_
_entity_poly.entity_id
_entity_poly.type
_entity_poly.pdbx_seq_one_letter_code
_entity_poly.pdbx_strand_id
1 'polypeptide(L)' 'MRLGAWEIILIIVLVLIVFGGSKLAGVGKSLGRSIKEFKEEVNTPDKKDDPPKDTSEEPAENTKDTTEQSKDKGSEE' A
#
# COMPACT_ATOMS: atom_id res chain seq x y z
N MET A 1 13.86 29.94 -17.98
CA MET A 1 13.73 29.46 -16.60
C MET A 1 13.34 28.00 -16.68
N ARG A 2 14.24 27.08 -16.31
CA ARG A 2 13.96 25.64 -16.30
C ARG A 2 13.57 25.29 -14.87
N LEU A 3 12.51 24.50 -14.70
CA LEU A 3 12.17 23.94 -13.40
C LEU A 3 13.35 23.07 -12.95
N GLY A 4 14.08 23.54 -11.95
CA GLY A 4 15.16 22.77 -11.34
C GLY A 4 14.62 21.60 -10.54
N ALA A 5 15.52 20.69 -10.16
CA ALA A 5 15.17 19.60 -9.24
C ALA A 5 14.59 20.15 -7.92
N TRP A 6 15.02 21.33 -7.49
CA TRP A 6 14.54 22.00 -6.29
C TRP A 6 13.06 22.40 -6.39
N GLU A 7 12.63 22.97 -7.51
CA GLU A 7 11.24 23.35 -7.74
C GLU A 7 10.33 22.12 -7.84
N ILE A 8 10.79 21.03 -8.45
CA ILE A 8 10.04 19.77 -8.52
C ILE A 8 9.79 19.21 -7.10
N ILE A 9 10.81 19.25 -6.23
CA ILE A 9 10.68 18.80 -4.84
C ILE A 9 9.63 19.63 -4.09
N LEU A 10 9.64 20.96 -4.24
CA LEU A 10 8.65 21.83 -3.60
C LEU A 10 7.22 21.51 -4.04
N ILE A 11 7.01 21.22 -5.32
CA ILE A 11 5.70 20.82 -5.85
C ILE A 11 5.26 19.47 -5.25
N ILE A 12 6.16 18.49 -5.18
CA ILE A 12 5.84 17.19 -4.58
C ILE A 12 5.45 17.33 -3.11
N VAL A 13 6.15 18.17 -2.34
CA VAL A 13 5.79 18.43 -0.94
C VAL A 13 4.39 19.02 -0.83
N LEU A 14 4.02 19.98 -1.69
CA LEU A 14 2.68 20.58 -1.70
C LEU A 14 1.60 19.53 -2.01
N VAL A 15 1.84 18.67 -3.00
CA VAL A 15 0.93 17.58 -3.36
C VAL A 15 0.80 16.58 -2.21
N LEU A 16 1.89 16.24 -1.53
CA LEU A 16 1.85 15.34 -0.37
C LEU A 16 1.07 15.93 0.82
N ILE A 17 1.07 17.25 1.00
CA ILE A 17 0.26 17.89 2.05
C ILE A 17 -1.23 17.81 1.71
N VAL A 18 -1.61 18.02 0.44
CA VAL A 18 -3.01 18.00 0.01
C VAL A 18 -3.57 16.57 -0.08
N PHE A 19 -2.81 15.65 -0.67
CA PHE A 19 -3.24 14.28 -0.92
C PHE A 19 -2.88 13.31 0.22
N GLY A 20 -1.85 13.63 1.02
CA GLY A 20 -1.28 12.74 2.02
C GLY A 20 -0.37 11.67 1.41
N GLY A 21 0.59 11.17 2.20
CA GLY A 21 1.48 10.08 1.79
C GLY A 21 0.74 8.76 1.52
N SER A 22 -0.31 8.46 2.29
CA SER A 22 -1.04 7.19 2.19
C SER A 22 -1.81 7.02 0.87
N LYS A 23 -2.39 8.11 0.33
CA LYS A 23 -3.11 8.06 -0.95
C LYS A 23 -2.15 7.89 -2.12
N LEU A 24 -1.04 8.62 -2.12
CA LEU A 24 0.01 8.48 -3.13
C LEU A 24 0.67 7.09 -3.08
N ALA A 25 0.94 6.58 -1.89
CA ALA A 25 1.50 5.23 -1.70
C ALA A 25 0.53 4.13 -2.18
N GLY A 26 -0.77 4.26 -1.89
CA GLY A 26 -1.78 3.31 -2.39
C GLY A 26 -1.84 3.26 -3.92
N VAL A 27 -1.90 4.42 -4.57
CA VAL A 27 -1.89 4.53 -6.04
C VAL A 27 -0.57 4.06 -6.63
N GLY A 28 0.55 4.39 -5.99
CA GLY A 28 1.88 3.92 -6.40
C GLY A 28 2.03 2.40 -6.30
N LYS A 29 1.47 1.77 -5.25
CA LYS A 29 1.50 0.32 -5.07
C LYS A 29 0.67 -0.40 -6.14
N SER A 30 -0.51 0.12 -6.50
CA SER A 30 -1.33 -0.45 -7.59
C SER A 30 -0.67 -0.26 -8.96
N LEU A 31 -0.20 0.95 -9.28
CA LEU A 31 0.48 1.22 -10.56
C LEU A 31 1.78 0.41 -10.68
N GLY A 32 2.56 0.32 -9.60
CA GLY A 32 3.79 -0.45 -9.56
C GLY A 32 3.56 -1.95 -9.80
N ARG A 33 2.48 -2.50 -9.25
CA ARG A 33 2.09 -3.91 -9.48
C ARG A 33 1.73 -4.14 -10.96
N SER A 34 0.91 -3.27 -11.55
CA SER A 34 0.57 -3.36 -12.98
C SER A 34 1.79 -3.20 -13.91
N ILE A 35 2.70 -2.28 -13.60
CA ILE A 35 3.92 -2.08 -14.39
C ILE A 35 4.86 -3.29 -14.25
N LYS A 36 4.93 -3.89 -13.05
CA LYS A 36 5.73 -5.10 -12.80
C LYS A 36 5.21 -6.27 -13.62
N GLU A 37 3.91 -6.53 -13.57
CA GLU A 37 3.25 -7.60 -14.36
C GLU A 37 3.43 -7.35 -15.86
N PHE A 38 3.25 -6.10 -16.32
CA PHE A 38 3.48 -5.74 -17.72
C PHE A 38 4.93 -5.97 -18.15
N LYS A 39 5.90 -5.61 -17.31
CA LYS A 39 7.33 -5.85 -17.57
C LYS A 39 7.63 -7.35 -17.63
N GLU A 40 7.03 -8.13 -16.74
CA GLU A 40 7.24 -9.57 -16.63
C GLU A 40 6.73 -10.30 -17.88
N GLU A 41 5.51 -10.00 -18.32
CA GLU A 41 4.90 -10.54 -19.55
C GLU A 41 5.70 -10.16 -20.81
N VAL A 42 6.16 -8.90 -20.89
CA VAL A 42 6.93 -8.42 -22.05
C VAL A 42 8.34 -9.04 -22.12
N ASN A 43 8.96 -9.36 -20.98
CA ASN A 43 10.32 -9.90 -20.95
C ASN A 43 10.37 -11.43 -20.88
N THR A 44 9.29 -12.11 -20.48
CA THR A 44 9.27 -13.56 -20.26
C THR A 44 7.97 -14.19 -20.80
N PRO A 45 7.83 -14.38 -22.12
CA PRO A 45 6.62 -14.94 -22.72
C PRO A 45 6.31 -16.40 -22.33
N ASP A 46 7.26 -17.11 -21.70
CA ASP A 46 7.19 -18.55 -21.42
C ASP A 46 6.95 -18.93 -19.94
N LYS A 47 6.71 -17.97 -19.04
CA LYS A 47 6.40 -18.25 -17.63
C LYS A 47 5.00 -17.80 -17.25
N LYS A 48 4.01 -18.50 -17.79
CA LYS A 48 2.66 -18.54 -17.21
C LYS A 48 2.70 -19.57 -16.08
N ASP A 49 2.12 -19.25 -14.92
CA ASP A 49 1.89 -20.15 -13.75
C ASP A 49 2.69 -19.86 -12.46
N ASP A 50 3.15 -18.64 -12.21
CA ASP A 50 3.40 -18.21 -10.82
C ASP A 50 2.16 -17.45 -10.29
N PRO A 51 1.51 -17.92 -9.20
CA PRO A 51 0.33 -17.25 -8.67
C PRO A 51 0.70 -15.83 -8.20
N PRO A 52 -0.22 -14.84 -8.31
CA PRO A 52 0.02 -13.51 -7.79
C PRO A 52 0.39 -13.61 -6.32
N LYS A 53 1.63 -13.28 -5.97
CA LYS A 53 1.97 -12.99 -4.58
C LYS A 53 1.27 -11.69 -4.24
N ASP A 54 0.04 -11.82 -3.77
CA ASP A 54 -0.67 -10.76 -3.09
C ASP A 54 0.17 -10.33 -1.90
N THR A 55 0.99 -9.30 -2.10
CA THR A 55 1.45 -8.44 -1.01
C THR A 55 0.26 -7.59 -0.58
N SER A 56 -0.79 -8.26 -0.11
CA SER A 56 -1.69 -7.74 0.90
C SER A 56 -0.86 -7.68 2.18
N GLU A 57 -0.11 -6.60 2.32
CA GLU A 57 0.22 -6.15 3.67
C GLU A 57 -1.11 -5.77 4.29
N GLU A 58 -1.44 -6.55 5.30
CA GLU A 58 -2.55 -6.45 6.21
C GLU A 58 -2.86 -5.00 6.62
N PRO A 59 -4.14 -4.67 6.88
CA PRO A 59 -4.56 -3.33 7.25
C PRO A 59 -3.79 -2.86 8.49
N ALA A 60 -3.44 -1.57 8.50
CA ALA A 60 -3.04 -0.88 9.72
C ALA A 60 -4.17 -0.98 10.75
N GLU A 61 -4.09 -1.96 11.63
CA GLU A 61 -4.83 -2.02 12.88
C GLU A 61 -4.27 -0.95 13.82
N ASN A 62 -5.04 0.12 14.04
CA ASN A 62 -5.44 0.49 15.40
C ASN A 62 -6.62 1.46 15.34
N THR A 63 -7.82 0.88 15.26
CA THR A 63 -9.04 1.54 15.74
C THR A 63 -8.99 1.51 17.27
N LYS A 64 -8.58 2.62 17.85
CA LYS A 64 -8.84 2.94 19.25
C LYS A 64 -10.32 3.32 19.36
N ASP A 65 -11.18 2.43 19.87
CA ASP A 65 -12.18 2.72 20.92
C ASP A 65 -13.16 1.54 21.11
N THR A 66 -13.59 1.36 22.37
CA THR A 66 -14.78 0.60 22.83
C THR A 66 -14.69 -0.93 23.04
N THR A 67 -14.29 -1.28 24.27
CA THR A 67 -15.12 -1.96 25.31
C THR A 67 -15.75 -3.34 25.06
N GLU A 68 -15.60 -4.19 26.11
CA GLU A 68 -16.41 -5.36 26.50
C GLU A 68 -16.12 -6.74 25.87
N GLN A 69 -15.27 -7.53 26.52
CA GLN A 69 -15.60 -8.90 26.98
C GLN A 69 -14.41 -9.58 27.70
N SER A 70 -14.52 -9.79 29.01
CA SER A 70 -13.99 -10.98 29.69
C SER A 70 -14.43 -11.02 31.16
N LYS A 71 -15.59 -11.64 31.40
CA LYS A 71 -15.79 -12.60 32.49
C LYS A 71 -17.16 -13.26 32.38
N ASP A 72 -17.22 -14.37 31.64
CA ASP A 72 -18.20 -15.43 31.92
C ASP A 72 -17.64 -16.81 31.54
N LYS A 73 -17.97 -17.78 32.40
CA LYS A 73 -17.67 -19.24 32.39
C LYS A 73 -16.23 -19.63 32.72
N GLY A 74 -15.99 -20.27 33.86
CA GLY A 74 -16.56 -21.56 34.29
C GLY A 74 -15.49 -22.61 33.98
N SER A 75 -15.15 -23.60 34.78
CA SER A 75 -15.89 -24.43 35.71
C SER A 75 -14.83 -25.39 36.31
N GLU A 76 -15.11 -25.98 37.47
CA GLU A 76 -14.55 -27.27 37.93
C GLU A 76 -13.02 -27.38 38.14
N GLU A 77 -12.57 -27.17 39.38
CA GLU A 77 -12.17 -28.22 40.35
C GLU A 77 -12.22 -27.65 41.78
#